data_AF-A0ABC9P7P1-F1
#
_entry.id   AF-A0ABC9P7P1-F1
#
_cell.length_a   1.000
_cell.length_b   1.000
_cell.length_c   1.000
_cell.angle_alpha   90.00
_cell.angle_beta   90.00
_cell.angle_gamma   90.00
#
_symmetry.space_group_name_H-M   'P 1'
#
loop_
_entity.id
_entity.type
_entity.pdbx_description
1 polymer ?
#
loop_
_entity_poly.entity_id
_entity_poly.type
_entity_poly.pdbx_seq_one_letter_code
_entity_poly.pdbx_strand_id
1 'polypeptide(L)'
;MQIERRDRMRTNFKMEREKLKLTQKELAEKLDLSEVYVRKLESGASSPSTKKAVIIAEFFGKPLDYLFPDIFLLSFDTECIDN
;
A
#
# COMPACT_ATOMS: atom_id res chain seq x y z
N MET A 1 11.99 27.66 2.46
CA MET A 1 10.76 27.44 1.67
C MET A 1 10.51 25.94 1.69
N GLN A 2 9.40 25.51 2.28
CA GLN A 2 9.13 24.11 2.62
C GLN A 2 9.15 23.25 1.35
N ILE A 3 9.91 22.15 1.41
CA ILE A 3 10.09 21.18 0.32
C ILE A 3 8.72 20.73 -0.19
N GLU A 4 8.45 20.99 -1.47
CA GLU A 4 7.23 20.57 -2.17
C GLU A 4 7.09 19.05 -2.06
N ARG A 5 6.11 18.61 -1.26
CA ARG A 5 5.62 17.24 -1.19
C ARG A 5 4.95 16.88 -2.52
N ARG A 6 5.75 16.57 -3.56
CA ARG A 6 5.21 16.05 -4.83
C ARG A 6 4.61 14.66 -4.56
N ASP A 7 3.37 14.52 -5.00
CA ASP A 7 2.44 13.42 -4.82
C ASP A 7 3.07 12.04 -4.61
N ARG A 8 3.02 11.53 -3.38
CA ARG A 8 3.07 10.08 -3.10
C ARG A 8 1.66 9.52 -2.95
N MET A 9 0.73 9.87 -3.84
CA MET A 9 -0.57 9.22 -3.80
C MET A 9 -0.38 7.76 -4.23
N ARG A 10 -0.72 6.81 -3.36
CA ARG A 10 -0.64 5.38 -3.63
C ARG A 10 -1.81 4.95 -4.50
N THR A 11 -1.66 5.18 -5.79
CA THR A 11 -2.68 4.92 -6.81
C THR A 11 -3.05 3.44 -6.85
N ASN A 12 -2.09 2.52 -6.79
CA ASN A 12 -2.36 1.08 -6.86
C ASN A 12 -3.23 0.59 -5.69
N PHE A 13 -2.89 0.97 -4.46
CA PHE A 13 -3.69 0.64 -3.28
C PHE A 13 -5.11 1.21 -3.37
N LYS A 14 -5.26 2.47 -3.81
CA LYS A 14 -6.56 3.10 -4.02
C LYS A 14 -7.38 2.41 -5.12
N MET A 15 -6.75 2.07 -6.25
CA MET A 15 -7.40 1.39 -7.37
C MET A 15 -7.95 0.02 -6.98
N GLU A 16 -7.19 -0.78 -6.22
CA GLU A 16 -7.67 -2.09 -5.77
C GLU A 16 -8.88 -1.96 -4.82
N ARG A 17 -8.89 -0.93 -3.94
CA ARG A 17 -10.08 -0.62 -3.13
C ARG A 17 -11.30 -0.31 -4.01
N GLU A 18 -11.12 0.54 -5.03
CA GLU A 18 -12.21 0.98 -5.91
C GLU A 18 -12.74 -0.15 -6.81
N LYS A 19 -11.88 -1.08 -7.23
CA LYS A 19 -12.29 -2.30 -7.94
C LYS A 19 -13.25 -3.16 -7.10
N LEU A 20 -13.05 -3.21 -5.79
CA LEU A 20 -13.94 -3.89 -4.85
C LEU A 20 -15.17 -3.04 -4.46
N LYS A 21 -15.30 -1.82 -4.99
CA LYS A 21 -16.37 -0.85 -4.68
C LYS A 21 -16.49 -0.53 -3.18
N LEU A 22 -15.37 -0.61 -2.45
CA LEU A 22 -15.33 -0.32 -1.02
C LEU A 22 -15.05 1.16 -0.79
N THR A 23 -15.69 1.75 0.21
CA THR A 23 -15.30 3.04 0.79
C THR A 23 -14.02 2.87 1.64
N GLN A 24 -13.35 3.99 1.98
CA GLN A 24 -12.19 3.95 2.88
C GLN A 24 -12.54 3.36 4.24
N LYS A 25 -13.75 3.63 4.74
CA LYS A 25 -14.28 3.10 6.00
C LYS A 25 -14.50 1.58 5.94
N GLU A 26 -15.16 1.10 4.89
CA GLU A 26 -15.41 -0.34 4.73
C GLU A 26 -14.11 -1.14 4.55
N LEU A 27 -13.14 -0.59 3.82
CA LEU A 27 -11.81 -1.20 3.70
C LEU A 27 -11.11 -1.25 5.07
N ALA A 28 -11.19 -0.16 5.83
CA ALA A 28 -10.63 -0.09 7.18
C ALA A 28 -11.24 -1.15 8.10
N GLU A 29 -12.57 -1.29 8.10
CA GLU A 29 -13.27 -2.32 8.88
C GLU A 29 -12.86 -3.74 8.48
N LYS A 30 -12.69 -4.01 7.18
CA LYS A 30 -12.26 -5.34 6.68
C LYS A 30 -10.83 -5.72 7.07
N LEU A 31 -9.96 -4.73 7.25
CA LEU A 31 -8.55 -4.92 7.55
C LEU A 31 -8.21 -4.71 9.03
N ASP A 32 -9.22 -4.46 9.88
CA ASP A 32 -9.03 -4.05 11.28
C ASP A 32 -8.09 -2.83 11.42
N LEU A 33 -8.33 -1.83 10.58
CA LEU A 33 -7.62 -0.55 10.54
C LEU A 33 -8.58 0.59 10.83
N SER A 34 -8.03 1.79 11.09
CA SER A 34 -8.85 3.00 11.14
C SER A 34 -9.01 3.63 9.76
N GLU A 35 -10.16 4.22 9.48
CA GLU A 35 -10.43 4.96 8.24
C GLU A 35 -9.36 6.05 7.99
N VAL A 36 -8.99 6.77 9.05
CA VAL A 36 -7.93 7.79 9.01
C VAL A 36 -6.59 7.19 8.58
N TYR A 37 -6.28 5.96 9.00
CA TYR A 37 -5.08 5.27 8.60
C TYR A 37 -5.11 4.88 7.12
N VAL A 38 -6.23 4.33 6.63
CA VAL A 38 -6.43 4.03 5.20
C VAL A 38 -6.28 5.29 4.35
N ARG A 39 -6.90 6.41 4.75
CA ARG A 39 -6.74 7.70 4.06
C ARG A 39 -5.28 8.16 4.02
N LYS A 40 -4.53 8.03 5.12
CA LYS A 40 -3.10 8.38 5.19
C LYS A 40 -2.23 7.43 4.36
N LEU A 41 -2.61 6.16 4.25
CA LEU A 41 -1.95 5.20 3.38
C LEU A 41 -2.14 5.58 1.91
N GLU A 42 -3.36 5.93 1.50
CA GLU A 42 -3.68 6.37 0.14
C GLU A 42 -2.96 7.66 -0.24
N SER A 43 -2.84 8.62 0.68
CA SER A 43 -2.14 9.88 0.42
C SER A 43 -0.61 9.79 0.55
N GLY A 44 -0.07 8.63 0.91
CA GLY A 44 1.36 8.45 1.19
C GLY A 44 1.86 9.20 2.44
N ALA A 45 0.95 9.76 3.25
CA ALA A 45 1.28 10.46 4.49
C ALA A 45 1.70 9.51 5.63
N SER A 46 1.43 8.21 5.49
CA SER A 46 1.87 7.17 6.42
C SER A 46 2.26 5.91 5.67
N SER A 47 3.15 5.10 6.23
CA SER A 47 3.55 3.80 5.68
C SER A 47 3.02 2.67 6.56
N PRO A 48 2.60 1.53 5.97
CA PRO A 48 2.25 0.35 6.73
C PRO A 48 3.49 -0.22 7.42
N SER A 49 3.29 -0.77 8.64
CA SER A 49 4.29 -1.67 9.20
C SER A 49 4.34 -2.94 8.38
N THR A 50 5.45 -3.69 8.41
CA THR A 50 5.61 -4.94 7.66
C THR A 50 4.43 -5.89 7.83
N LYS A 51 3.97 -6.10 9.07
CA LYS A 51 2.81 -6.96 9.37
C LYS A 51 1.54 -6.48 8.68
N LYS A 52 1.24 -5.18 8.76
CA LYS A 52 0.05 -4.59 8.12
C LYS A 52 0.14 -4.64 6.60
N ALA A 53 1.33 -4.40 6.06
CA ALA A 53 1.56 -4.47 4.63
C ALA A 53 1.25 -5.87 4.09
N VAL A 54 1.73 -6.92 4.78
CA VAL A 54 1.45 -8.32 4.45
C VAL A 54 -0.05 -8.63 4.49
N ILE A 55 -0.75 -8.26 5.57
CA ILE A 55 -2.21 -8.46 5.67
C ILE A 55 -2.96 -7.78 4.51
N ILE A 56 -2.54 -6.57 4.15
CA ILE A 56 -3.12 -5.84 3.04
C ILE A 56 -2.85 -6.57 1.71
N ALA A 57 -1.62 -7.04 1.48
CA ALA A 57 -1.25 -7.80 0.29
C ALA A 57 -2.05 -9.09 0.15
N GLU A 58 -2.23 -9.83 1.25
CA GLU A 58 -3.06 -11.03 1.31
C GLU A 58 -4.52 -10.73 1.02
N PHE A 59 -5.08 -9.67 1.61
CA PHE A 59 -6.46 -9.24 1.38
C PHE A 59 -6.75 -8.94 -0.10
N PHE A 60 -5.83 -8.23 -0.77
CA PHE A 60 -5.98 -7.90 -2.19
C PHE A 60 -5.47 -9.00 -3.14
N GLY A 61 -4.73 -9.99 -2.64
CA GLY A 61 -4.03 -10.98 -3.46
C GLY A 61 -3.00 -10.32 -4.40
N LYS A 62 -2.33 -9.25 -3.95
CA LYS A 62 -1.36 -8.47 -4.73
C LYS A 62 -0.03 -8.38 -3.99
N PRO A 63 1.09 -8.32 -4.72
CA PRO A 63 2.39 -8.23 -4.08
C PRO A 63 2.61 -6.82 -3.46
N LEU A 64 3.51 -6.75 -2.48
CA LEU A 64 3.75 -5.55 -1.66
C LEU A 64 4.31 -4.38 -2.47
N ASP A 65 5.22 -4.67 -3.39
CA ASP A 65 5.82 -3.74 -4.34
C ASP A 65 4.78 -3.14 -5.31
N TYR A 66 3.77 -3.90 -5.69
CA TYR A 66 2.65 -3.40 -6.47
C TYR A 66 1.79 -2.43 -5.64
N LEU A 67 1.43 -2.79 -4.41
CA LEU A 67 0.54 -1.95 -3.59
C LEU A 67 1.24 -0.72 -3.02
N PHE A 68 2.52 -0.85 -2.68
CA PHE A 68 3.33 0.12 -1.97
C PHE A 68 4.70 0.33 -2.65
N PRO A 69 4.73 0.73 -3.94
CA PRO A 69 5.98 0.87 -4.70
C PRO A 69 6.92 1.89 -4.07
N ASP A 70 6.39 2.94 -3.44
CA ASP A 70 7.18 3.96 -2.75
C ASP A 70 7.93 3.46 -1.50
N ILE A 71 7.61 2.26 -1.01
CA ILE A 71 8.19 1.66 0.20
C ILE A 71 9.06 0.45 -0.14
N PHE A 72 8.60 -0.40 -1.07
CA PHE A 72 9.24 -1.68 -1.36
C PHE A 72 10.07 -1.69 -2.65
N LEU A 73 10.21 -0.55 -3.34
CA LEU A 73 11.20 -0.40 -4.40
C LEU A 73 12.61 -0.21 -3.80
N LEU A 74 13.16 -1.30 -3.29
CA LEU A 74 14.59 -1.55 -3.17
C LEU A 74 14.85 -2.85 -3.92
N SER A 75 15.40 -2.70 -5.11
CA SER A 75 16.10 -3.71 -5.91
C SER A 75 16.70 -4.87 -5.09
N PHE A 76 16.27 -6.10 -5.37
CA PHE A 76 17.08 -7.33 -5.36
C PHE A 76 16.36 -8.33 -6.29
N ASP A 77 16.90 -8.61 -7.47
CA ASP A 77 17.80 -9.74 -7.66
C ASP A 77 17.22 -11.04 -7.09
N THR A 78 16.30 -11.65 -7.83
CA THR A 78 16.47 -13.08 -8.09
C THR A 78 17.33 -13.19 -9.34
N GLU A 79 18.63 -12.88 -9.23
CA GLU A 79 19.59 -13.71 -9.94
C GLU A 79 19.31 -15.11 -9.39
N CYS A 80 18.60 -15.90 -10.19
CA CYS A 80 18.53 -17.33 -9.99
C CYS A 80 19.97 -17.78 -9.80
N ILE A 81 20.33 -18.25 -8.61
CA ILE A 81 21.51 -19.10 -8.49
C ILE A 81 21.09 -20.39 -9.18
N ASP A 82 21.33 -20.45 -10.49
CA ASP A 82 21.33 -21.69 -11.23
C ASP A 82 22.50 -22.51 -10.66
N ASN A 83 22.15 -23.56 -9.92
CA ASN A 83 23.06 -24.53 -9.33
C ASN A 83 23.68 -25.44 -10.40
#